data_AF-A0AAD7L3C2-F1
#
_entry.id   AF-A0AAD7L3C2-F1
#
_cell.length_a   1.000
_cell.length_b   1.000
_cell.length_c   1.000
_cell.angle_alpha   90.00
_cell.angle_beta   90.00
_cell.angle_gamma   90.00
#
_symmetry.space_group_name_H-M   'P 1'
#
loop_
_entity.id
_entity.type
_entity.pdbx_description
1 polymer ?
#
loop_
_entity_poly.entity_id
_entity_poly.type
_entity_poly.pdbx_seq_one_letter_code
_entity_poly.pdbx_strand_id
1 'polypeptide(L)'
;MGLYHSSRTGWHDMIGRHCPIFAVNCEVLISIPKPVGYTGADPYKISFQVGREKFLVPWLLVVNRKSSEVPMIDVHLRYSGSDLHGVTAKVVDMPHHYVDIHPEICKQFWDPQQWPKHILIRYTWEEQSEIDVTAGFYVLFGSGLVQCFILSIYILQSSREKLARFLKEAVAESSIPGGGVAKVE
;
A
#
# COMPACT_ATOMS: atom_id res chain seq x y z
N MET A 1 -5.32 36.08 -16.63
CA MET A 1 -5.39 34.75 -15.97
C MET A 1 -6.83 34.29 -16.03
N GLY A 2 -7.11 33.13 -16.61
CA GLY A 2 -8.48 32.65 -16.85
C GLY A 2 -9.24 32.32 -15.56
N LEU A 3 -10.52 32.68 -15.50
CA LEU A 3 -11.43 32.53 -14.35
C LEU A 3 -11.64 31.07 -13.86
N TYR A 4 -11.20 30.07 -14.63
CA TYR A 4 -11.39 28.65 -14.33
C TYR A 4 -10.28 28.04 -13.46
N HIS A 5 -9.16 28.75 -13.24
CA HIS A 5 -8.06 28.25 -12.41
C HIS A 5 -8.38 28.18 -10.91
N SER A 6 -9.47 28.83 -10.48
CA SER A 6 -9.95 28.85 -9.08
C SER A 6 -11.43 28.48 -8.95
N SER A 7 -12.06 27.97 -10.02
CA SER A 7 -13.45 27.54 -9.98
C SER A 7 -13.55 26.13 -9.43
N ARG A 8 -14.50 25.89 -8.51
CA ARG A 8 -14.89 24.55 -8.06
C ARG A 8 -15.22 23.72 -9.30
N THR A 9 -14.41 22.70 -9.58
CA THR A 9 -14.63 21.79 -10.69
C THR A 9 -15.90 20.99 -10.39
N GLY A 10 -16.70 20.64 -11.41
CA GLY A 10 -17.87 19.74 -11.23
C GLY A 10 -17.51 18.35 -10.66
N TRP A 11 -16.21 18.09 -10.50
CA TRP A 11 -15.62 16.93 -9.85
C TRP A 11 -15.74 16.94 -8.33
N HIS A 12 -16.00 18.09 -7.70
CA HIS A 12 -16.29 18.15 -6.26
C HIS A 12 -17.67 17.58 -5.91
N ASP A 13 -18.59 17.49 -6.89
CA ASP A 13 -20.00 17.13 -6.67
C ASP A 13 -20.39 15.79 -7.33
N MET A 14 -19.42 14.95 -7.72
CA MET A 14 -19.70 13.64 -8.32
C MET A 14 -20.28 12.69 -7.26
N ILE A 15 -21.58 12.41 -7.34
CA ILE A 15 -22.32 11.52 -6.43
C ILE A 15 -22.62 10.18 -7.12
N GLY A 16 -22.31 9.09 -6.42
CA GLY A 16 -22.97 7.78 -6.54
C GLY A 16 -22.57 6.91 -7.74
N ARG A 17 -22.74 7.39 -8.99
CA ARG A 17 -22.49 6.57 -10.20
C ARG A 17 -21.05 6.61 -10.70
N HIS A 18 -20.34 7.67 -10.35
CA HIS A 18 -18.93 7.87 -10.72
C HIS A 18 -17.98 7.61 -9.55
N CYS A 19 -18.54 7.35 -8.35
CA CYS A 19 -17.75 7.02 -7.18
C CYS A 19 -17.41 5.53 -7.19
N PRO A 20 -16.18 5.18 -6.80
CA PRO A 20 -15.80 3.78 -6.64
C PRO A 20 -16.64 3.13 -5.56
N ILE A 21 -17.10 1.90 -5.82
CA ILE A 21 -17.69 1.05 -4.80
C ILE A 21 -16.57 0.66 -3.84
N PHE A 22 -16.83 0.72 -2.54
CA PHE A 22 -15.82 0.44 -1.51
C PHE A 22 -15.16 -0.93 -1.73
N ALA A 23 -13.82 -0.95 -1.71
CA ALA A 23 -12.99 -2.15 -1.92
C ALA A 23 -13.23 -2.90 -3.25
N VAL A 24 -13.83 -2.27 -4.26
CA VAL A 24 -14.05 -2.87 -5.58
C VAL A 24 -13.36 -2.04 -6.66
N ASN A 25 -12.38 -2.65 -7.34
CA ASN A 25 -11.71 -2.03 -8.47
C ASN A 25 -12.72 -1.78 -9.59
N CYS A 26 -12.68 -0.58 -10.14
CA CYS A 26 -13.57 -0.23 -11.25
C CYS A 26 -12.93 0.79 -12.18
N GLU A 27 -13.38 0.76 -13.42
CA GLU A 27 -13.04 1.73 -14.45
C GLU A 27 -14.30 2.47 -14.84
N VAL A 28 -14.22 3.81 -14.86
CA VAL A 28 -15.36 4.67 -15.12
C VAL A 28 -14.98 5.72 -16.15
N LEU A 29 -15.84 5.89 -17.14
CA LEU A 29 -15.73 6.98 -18.10
C LEU A 29 -16.45 8.22 -17.55
N ILE A 30 -15.73 9.33 -17.46
CA ILE A 30 -16.27 10.61 -16.97
C ILE A 30 -16.19 11.67 -18.06
N SER A 31 -17.29 12.39 -18.24
CA SER A 31 -17.39 13.51 -19.17
C SER A 31 -16.93 14.81 -18.51
N ILE A 32 -15.94 15.48 -19.08
CA ILE A 32 -15.51 16.83 -18.67
C ILE A 32 -16.12 17.90 -19.58
N PRO A 33 -16.84 18.88 -19.02
CA PRO A 33 -17.40 19.97 -19.79
C PRO A 33 -16.31 20.96 -20.21
N LYS A 34 -16.60 21.72 -21.28
CA LYS A 34 -15.75 22.82 -21.73
C LYS A 34 -15.74 23.93 -20.68
N PRO A 35 -14.58 24.38 -20.19
CA PRO A 35 -14.51 25.48 -19.23
C PRO A 35 -14.94 26.78 -19.90
N VAL A 36 -15.60 27.65 -19.14
CA VAL A 36 -15.93 29.00 -19.58
C VAL A 36 -14.63 29.75 -19.87
N GLY A 37 -14.48 30.27 -21.10
CA GLY A 37 -13.28 30.97 -21.54
C GLY A 37 -12.12 30.08 -22.02
N TYR A 38 -12.34 28.76 -22.18
CA TYR A 38 -11.32 27.89 -22.75
C TYR A 38 -11.14 28.13 -24.26
N THR A 39 -9.97 28.65 -24.62
CA THR A 39 -9.59 28.96 -26.01
C THR A 39 -8.72 27.88 -26.66
N GLY A 40 -8.40 26.80 -25.94
CA GLY A 40 -7.35 25.85 -26.34
C GLY A 40 -5.92 26.39 -26.09
N ALA A 41 -5.82 27.68 -25.73
CA ALA A 41 -4.72 28.42 -25.09
C ALA A 41 -3.90 27.61 -24.08
N ASP A 42 -4.65 27.11 -23.12
CA ASP A 42 -4.16 26.85 -21.79
C ASP A 42 -4.31 25.37 -21.41
N PRO A 43 -3.49 24.88 -20.48
CA PRO A 43 -3.66 23.55 -19.93
C PRO A 43 -4.98 23.40 -19.17
N TYR A 44 -5.66 22.28 -19.37
CA TYR A 44 -6.83 21.91 -18.57
C TYR A 44 -6.39 21.07 -17.37
N LYS A 45 -6.75 21.49 -16.16
CA LYS A 45 -6.43 20.77 -14.92
C LYS A 45 -7.71 20.44 -14.15
N ILE A 46 -7.67 19.35 -13.39
CA ILE A 46 -8.75 18.98 -12.47
C ILE A 46 -8.22 18.75 -11.07
N SER A 47 -9.03 19.07 -10.07
CA SER A 47 -8.86 18.65 -8.68
C SER A 47 -10.19 18.08 -8.20
N PHE A 48 -10.14 17.18 -7.22
CA PHE A 48 -11.34 16.59 -6.62
C PHE A 48 -11.09 16.17 -5.18
N GLN A 49 -12.18 15.92 -4.45
CA GLN A 49 -12.15 15.53 -3.05
C GLN A 49 -12.85 14.19 -2.84
N VAL A 50 -12.34 13.40 -1.90
CA VAL A 50 -12.86 12.07 -1.55
C VAL A 50 -13.02 11.96 -0.03
N GLY A 51 -14.01 11.18 0.41
CA GLY A 51 -14.19 10.86 1.83
C GLY A 51 -14.74 12.01 2.66
N ARG A 52 -15.80 12.67 2.20
CA ARG A 52 -16.41 13.85 2.85
C ARG A 52 -15.39 14.97 3.06
N GLU A 53 -14.67 15.31 2.00
CA GLU A 53 -13.64 16.37 1.98
C GLU A 53 -12.37 16.07 2.79
N LYS A 54 -12.24 14.87 3.38
CA LYS A 54 -11.05 14.47 4.13
C LYS A 54 -9.79 14.38 3.26
N PHE A 55 -9.93 13.95 2.01
CA PHE A 55 -8.79 13.78 1.09
C PHE A 55 -8.94 14.69 -0.13
N LEU A 56 -8.10 15.72 -0.20
CA LEU A 56 -7.99 16.59 -1.38
C LEU A 56 -6.93 16.02 -2.33
N VAL A 57 -7.35 15.72 -3.56
CA VAL A 57 -6.42 15.38 -4.64
C VAL A 57 -5.94 16.69 -5.28
N PRO A 58 -4.62 16.91 -5.40
CA PRO A 58 -4.07 18.11 -5.99
C PRO A 58 -4.38 18.23 -7.48
N TRP A 59 -4.09 19.40 -8.07
CA TRP A 59 -4.35 19.67 -9.48
C TRP A 59 -3.61 18.71 -10.42
N LEU A 60 -4.38 17.89 -11.12
CA LEU A 60 -3.94 16.96 -12.16
C LEU A 60 -4.04 17.62 -13.53
N LEU A 61 -2.98 17.54 -14.34
CA LEU A 61 -2.96 18.07 -15.69
C LEU A 61 -3.53 17.05 -16.68
N VAL A 62 -4.72 17.33 -17.22
CA VAL A 62 -5.45 16.42 -18.12
C VAL A 62 -5.18 16.76 -19.58
N VAL A 63 -5.50 17.98 -20.01
CA VAL A 63 -5.28 18.38 -21.41
C VAL A 63 -4.01 19.21 -21.47
N ASN A 64 -3.00 18.69 -22.17
CA ASN A 64 -1.70 19.32 -22.37
C ASN A 64 -1.39 19.37 -23.87
N ARG A 65 -0.81 20.48 -24.34
CA ARG A 65 -0.36 20.64 -25.74
C ARG A 65 0.85 19.79 -26.09
N LYS A 66 1.59 19.31 -25.09
CA LYS A 66 2.83 18.54 -25.31
C LYS A 66 2.61 17.04 -25.43
N SER A 67 1.48 16.51 -24.93
CA SER A 67 1.17 15.09 -25.07
C SER A 67 0.21 14.88 -26.24
N SER A 68 0.44 13.82 -27.00
CA SER A 68 -0.48 13.35 -28.04
C SER A 68 -1.29 12.14 -27.58
N GLU A 69 -0.93 11.55 -26.45
CA GLU A 69 -1.59 10.38 -25.89
C GLU A 69 -2.79 10.81 -25.05
N VAL A 70 -3.88 10.04 -25.18
CA VAL A 70 -5.10 10.35 -24.44
C VAL A 70 -4.87 10.06 -22.95
N PRO A 71 -5.14 11.02 -22.05
CA PRO A 71 -4.89 10.84 -20.63
C PRO A 71 -5.92 9.89 -19.99
N MET A 72 -5.43 9.07 -19.07
CA MET A 72 -6.22 8.30 -18.12
C MET A 72 -5.84 8.71 -16.70
N ILE A 73 -6.80 8.71 -15.78
CA ILE A 73 -6.54 9.03 -14.37
C ILE A 73 -6.49 7.74 -13.58
N ASP A 74 -5.34 7.45 -12.99
CA ASP A 74 -5.13 6.28 -12.16
C ASP A 74 -5.21 6.69 -10.68
N VAL A 75 -6.24 6.20 -9.99
CA VAL A 75 -6.57 6.55 -8.61
C VAL A 75 -6.38 5.32 -7.71
N HIS A 76 -5.51 5.46 -6.73
CA HIS A 76 -5.21 4.46 -5.71
C HIS A 76 -5.87 4.86 -4.39
N LEU A 77 -6.70 3.98 -3.88
CA LEU A 77 -7.52 4.15 -2.68
C LEU A 77 -7.03 3.17 -1.62
N ARG A 78 -6.42 3.69 -0.56
CA ARG A 78 -5.84 2.88 0.51
C ARG A 78 -6.83 2.80 1.67
N TYR A 79 -7.19 1.59 2.07
CA TYR A 79 -8.19 1.35 3.11
C TYR A 79 -7.75 0.25 4.08
N SER A 80 -8.32 0.25 5.29
CA SER A 80 -8.20 -0.81 6.28
C SER A 80 -9.58 -1.01 6.92
N GLY A 81 -10.08 -2.25 6.91
CA GLY A 81 -11.44 -2.51 7.38
C GLY A 81 -12.48 -1.69 6.61
N SER A 82 -13.23 -0.82 7.31
CA SER A 82 -14.22 0.09 6.72
C SER A 82 -13.69 1.49 6.39
N ASP A 83 -12.43 1.77 6.72
CA ASP A 83 -11.92 3.13 6.79
C ASP A 83 -10.97 3.43 5.64
N LEU A 84 -11.16 4.60 5.03
CA LEU A 84 -10.27 5.13 3.99
C LEU A 84 -9.11 5.89 4.65
N HIS A 85 -7.87 5.44 4.40
CA HIS A 85 -6.64 6.02 4.93
C HIS A 85 -5.99 7.03 4.01
N GLY A 86 -6.12 6.85 2.69
CA GLY A 86 -5.47 7.74 1.76
C GLY A 86 -5.94 7.57 0.32
N VAL A 87 -5.74 8.64 -0.45
CA VAL A 87 -6.02 8.66 -1.88
C VAL A 87 -4.78 9.20 -2.58
N THR A 88 -4.37 8.54 -3.66
CA THR A 88 -3.30 9.02 -4.53
C THR A 88 -3.79 8.93 -5.96
N ALA A 89 -3.65 10.01 -6.72
CA ALA A 89 -4.07 10.03 -8.10
C ALA A 89 -2.97 10.58 -8.98
N LYS A 90 -2.83 10.01 -10.17
CA LYS A 90 -1.87 10.45 -11.19
C LYS A 90 -2.52 10.38 -12.56
N VAL A 91 -2.07 11.25 -13.45
CA VAL A 91 -2.41 11.15 -14.87
C VAL A 91 -1.36 10.26 -15.51
N VAL A 92 -1.83 9.23 -16.20
CA VAL A 92 -1.02 8.29 -16.97
C VAL A 92 -1.53 8.29 -18.39
N ASP A 93 -0.69 7.91 -19.34
CA ASP A 93 -1.16 7.72 -20.70
C ASP A 93 -2.06 6.49 -20.78
N MET A 94 -3.11 6.57 -21.60
CA MET A 94 -4.07 5.49 -21.74
C MET A 94 -3.40 4.25 -22.37
N PRO A 95 -3.54 3.06 -21.78
CA PRO A 95 -2.94 1.84 -22.32
C PRO A 95 -3.36 1.58 -23.77
N HIS A 96 -2.40 1.17 -24.62
CA HIS A 96 -2.61 1.00 -26.06
C HIS A 96 -3.81 0.09 -26.40
N HIS A 97 -4.04 -0.97 -25.62
CA HIS A 97 -5.18 -1.87 -25.82
C HIS A 97 -6.54 -1.15 -25.90
N TYR A 98 -6.77 -0.10 -25.10
CA TYR A 98 -8.03 0.67 -25.18
C TYR A 98 -8.10 1.53 -26.44
N VAL A 99 -6.97 2.09 -26.85
CA VAL A 99 -6.86 2.93 -28.06
C VAL A 99 -7.03 2.07 -29.32
N ASP A 100 -6.51 0.85 -29.31
CA ASP A 100 -6.61 -0.09 -30.43
C ASP A 100 -8.04 -0.56 -30.67
N ILE A 101 -8.80 -0.81 -29.58
CA ILE A 101 -10.23 -1.17 -29.67
C ILE A 101 -11.07 0.03 -30.13
N HIS A 102 -10.68 1.23 -29.74
CA HIS A 102 -11.44 2.45 -30.00
C HIS A 102 -10.55 3.58 -30.57
N PRO A 103 -10.12 3.47 -31.85
CA PRO A 103 -9.18 4.41 -32.46
C PRO A 103 -9.74 5.84 -32.58
N GLU A 104 -11.06 5.97 -32.57
CA GLU A 104 -11.74 7.26 -32.65
C GLU A 104 -11.59 8.09 -31.37
N ILE A 105 -11.29 7.48 -30.21
CA ILE A 105 -11.16 8.21 -28.93
C ILE A 105 -10.05 9.27 -29.03
N CYS A 106 -8.93 8.94 -29.66
CA CYS A 106 -7.81 9.88 -29.81
C CYS A 106 -8.22 11.09 -30.65
N LYS A 107 -8.89 10.85 -31.79
CA LYS A 107 -9.37 11.93 -32.66
C LYS A 107 -10.39 12.81 -31.95
N GLN A 108 -11.38 12.20 -31.30
CA GLN A 108 -12.45 12.91 -30.60
C GLN A 108 -11.95 13.69 -29.38
N PHE A 109 -11.01 13.12 -28.63
CA PHE A 109 -10.45 13.77 -27.45
C PHE A 109 -9.61 15.00 -27.83
N TRP A 110 -8.85 14.94 -28.92
CA TRP A 110 -8.00 16.06 -29.33
C TRP A 110 -8.68 17.07 -30.25
N ASP A 111 -9.86 16.76 -30.80
CA ASP A 111 -10.66 17.73 -31.56
C ASP A 111 -11.07 18.94 -30.66
N PRO A 112 -10.66 20.18 -31.00
CA PRO A 112 -11.04 21.37 -30.23
C PRO A 112 -12.54 21.66 -30.23
N GLN A 113 -13.27 21.25 -31.27
CA GLN A 113 -14.71 21.49 -31.41
C GLN A 113 -15.54 20.47 -30.62
N GLN A 114 -15.01 19.28 -30.42
CA GLN A 114 -15.73 18.19 -29.74
C GLN A 114 -15.64 18.30 -28.22
N TRP A 115 -16.81 18.56 -27.62
CA TRP A 115 -17.07 18.60 -26.19
C TRP A 115 -18.45 18.01 -25.89
N PRO A 116 -18.67 17.38 -24.73
CA PRO A 116 -17.72 17.16 -23.63
C PRO A 116 -16.61 16.17 -24.00
N LYS A 117 -15.43 16.29 -23.37
CA LYS A 117 -14.37 15.28 -23.55
C LYS A 117 -14.58 14.16 -22.54
N HIS A 118 -14.31 12.92 -22.93
CA HIS A 118 -14.43 11.78 -22.03
C HIS A 118 -13.04 11.35 -21.55
N ILE A 119 -12.91 11.14 -20.24
CA ILE A 119 -11.67 10.69 -19.60
C ILE A 119 -11.97 9.38 -18.88
N LEU A 120 -11.10 8.40 -19.08
CA LEU A 120 -11.15 7.16 -18.33
C LEU A 120 -10.48 7.34 -16.97
N ILE A 121 -11.14 6.83 -15.93
CA ILE A 121 -10.61 6.80 -14.58
C ILE A 121 -10.58 5.37 -14.11
N ARG A 122 -9.44 4.94 -13.59
CA ARG A 122 -9.29 3.64 -12.96
C ARG A 122 -9.12 3.82 -11.48
N TYR A 123 -10.02 3.20 -10.72
CA TYR A 123 -9.96 3.11 -9.28
C TYR A 123 -9.39 1.76 -8.88
N THR A 124 -8.28 1.79 -8.17
CA THR A 124 -7.63 0.62 -7.58
C THR A 124 -7.70 0.75 -6.06
N TRP A 125 -8.27 -0.25 -5.42
CA TRP A 125 -8.32 -0.36 -3.96
C TRP A 125 -7.15 -1.21 -3.48
N GLU A 126 -6.42 -0.68 -2.51
CA GLU A 126 -5.31 -1.35 -1.85
C GLU A 126 -5.63 -1.46 -0.36
N GLU A 127 -5.79 -2.68 0.11
CA GLU A 127 -5.91 -2.95 1.54
C GLU A 127 -4.53 -2.75 2.18
N GLN A 128 -4.42 -1.77 3.08
CA GLN A 128 -3.26 -1.58 3.92
C GLN A 128 -3.60 -1.99 5.34
N SER A 129 -2.97 -3.05 5.82
CA SER A 129 -3.04 -3.38 7.24
C SER A 129 -2.31 -2.30 8.04
N GLU A 130 -3.01 -1.73 9.03
CA GLU A 130 -2.38 -0.81 9.99
C GLU A 130 -1.31 -1.52 10.85
N ILE A 131 -1.33 -2.86 10.87
CA ILE A 131 -0.48 -3.68 11.72
C ILE A 131 0.71 -4.17 10.88
N ASP A 132 1.90 -3.67 11.21
CA ASP A 132 3.15 -4.26 10.72
C ASP A 132 3.42 -5.57 11.46
N VAL A 133 2.84 -6.64 10.92
CA VAL A 133 3.00 -8.01 11.44
C VAL A 133 4.48 -8.41 11.47
N THR A 134 5.27 -7.93 10.52
CA THR A 134 6.68 -8.30 10.37
C THR A 134 7.52 -7.66 11.48
N ALA A 135 7.36 -6.35 11.70
CA ALA A 135 8.01 -5.66 12.80
C ALA A 135 7.55 -6.20 14.16
N GLY A 136 6.24 -6.43 14.33
CA GLY A 136 5.69 -7.03 15.55
C GLY A 136 6.28 -8.42 15.83
N PHE A 137 6.39 -9.26 14.81
CA PHE A 137 7.04 -10.56 14.91
C PHE A 137 8.51 -10.45 15.32
N TYR A 138 9.29 -9.56 14.69
CA TYR A 138 10.70 -9.38 15.04
C TYR A 138 10.90 -8.91 16.49
N VAL A 139 10.05 -8.01 16.98
CA VAL A 139 10.12 -7.53 18.37
C VAL A 139 9.76 -8.65 19.36
N LEU A 140 8.71 -9.41 19.11
CA LEU A 140 8.30 -10.52 19.97
C LEU A 140 9.34 -11.65 19.96
N PHE A 141 9.83 -12.02 18.78
CA PHE A 141 10.85 -13.04 18.63
C PHE A 141 12.17 -12.63 19.28
N GLY A 142 12.61 -11.39 19.05
CA GLY A 142 13.82 -10.83 19.65
C GLY A 142 13.75 -10.81 21.18
N SER A 143 12.64 -10.33 21.75
CA SER A 143 12.46 -10.31 23.21
C SER A 143 12.39 -11.71 23.81
N GLY A 144 11.72 -12.66 23.13
CA GLY A 144 11.69 -14.07 23.51
C GLY A 144 13.10 -14.69 23.54
N LEU A 145 13.91 -14.47 22.51
CA LEU A 145 15.30 -14.95 22.47
C LEU A 145 16.14 -14.40 23.60
N VAL A 146 16.06 -13.09 23.88
CA VAL A 146 16.78 -12.47 25.00
C VAL A 146 16.37 -13.09 26.32
N GLN A 147 15.06 -13.27 26.54
CA GLN A 147 14.56 -13.86 27.78
C GLN A 147 14.97 -15.33 27.94
N CYS A 148 14.94 -16.12 26.85
CA CYS A 148 15.47 -17.47 26.84
C CYS A 148 16.96 -17.51 27.19
N PHE A 149 17.76 -16.56 26.67
CA PHE A 149 19.19 -16.49 26.94
C PHE A 149 19.47 -16.15 28.41
N ILE A 150 18.75 -15.17 28.97
CA ILE A 150 18.83 -14.79 30.39
C ILE A 150 18.45 -15.98 31.29
N LEU A 151 17.33 -16.65 31.00
CA LEU A 151 16.90 -17.82 31.75
C LEU A 151 17.90 -18.98 31.66
N SER A 152 18.49 -19.20 30.49
CA SER A 152 19.53 -20.22 30.31
C SER A 152 20.77 -19.94 31.16
N ILE A 153 21.23 -18.68 31.20
CA ILE A 153 22.33 -18.26 32.09
C ILE A 153 21.94 -18.46 33.56
N TYR A 154 20.73 -18.07 33.94
CA TYR A 154 20.25 -18.21 35.32
C TYR A 154 20.17 -19.68 35.77
N ILE A 155 19.61 -20.56 34.93
CA ILE A 155 19.57 -22.01 35.15
C ILE A 155 20.98 -22.57 35.22
N LEU A 156 21.89 -22.15 34.34
CA LEU A 156 23.27 -22.60 34.35
C LEU A 156 23.99 -22.20 35.65
N GLN A 157 23.80 -20.95 36.11
CA GLN A 157 24.35 -20.49 37.38
C GLN A 157 23.78 -21.27 38.57
N SER A 158 22.46 -21.47 38.62
CA SER A 158 21.78 -22.23 39.68
C SER A 158 22.19 -23.71 39.70
N SER A 159 22.42 -24.30 38.53
CA SER A 159 22.78 -25.72 38.41
C SER A 159 24.27 -26.01 38.60
N ARG A 160 25.15 -24.99 38.68
CA ARG A 160 26.61 -25.21 38.87
C ARG A 160 26.93 -26.10 40.06
N GLU A 161 26.30 -25.87 41.21
CA GLU A 161 26.54 -26.68 42.40
C GLU A 161 26.03 -28.12 42.24
N LYS A 162 24.88 -28.29 41.58
CA LYS A 162 24.29 -29.61 41.30
C LYS A 162 25.17 -30.40 40.33
N LEU A 163 25.63 -29.75 39.25
CA LEU A 163 26.56 -30.32 38.27
C LEU A 163 27.91 -30.65 38.90
N ALA A 164 28.43 -29.79 39.78
CA ALA A 164 29.70 -30.04 40.46
C ALA A 164 29.62 -31.25 41.42
N ARG A 165 28.50 -31.42 42.14
CA ARG A 165 28.27 -32.63 42.95
C ARG A 165 28.15 -33.87 42.08
N PHE A 166 27.34 -33.80 41.03
CA PHE A 166 27.17 -34.92 40.09
C PHE A 166 28.49 -35.36 39.44
N LEU A 167 29.33 -34.40 39.00
CA LEU A 167 30.65 -34.71 38.46
C LEU A 167 31.58 -35.33 39.51
N LYS A 168 31.55 -34.86 40.76
CA LYS A 168 32.33 -35.48 41.85
C LYS A 168 31.87 -36.90 42.14
N GLU A 169 30.57 -37.15 42.18
CA GLU A 169 30.00 -38.49 42.41
C GLU A 169 30.34 -39.44 41.24
N ALA A 170 30.20 -39.00 39.99
CA ALA A 170 30.58 -39.80 38.82
C ALA A 170 32.09 -40.09 38.74
N VAL A 171 32.94 -39.12 39.12
CA VAL A 171 34.39 -39.33 39.22
C VAL A 171 34.71 -40.29 40.37
N ALA A 172 34.05 -40.16 41.52
CA ALA A 172 34.22 -41.07 42.64
C ALA A 172 33.86 -42.51 42.25
N GLU A 173 32.72 -42.73 41.60
CA GLU A 173 32.31 -44.06 41.09
C GLU A 173 33.28 -44.63 40.06
N SER A 174 33.76 -43.83 39.11
CA SER A 174 34.74 -44.28 38.10
C SER A 174 36.15 -44.51 38.67
N SER A 175 36.48 -43.89 39.80
CA SER A 175 37.76 -44.04 40.49
C SER A 175 37.83 -45.24 41.45
N ILE A 176 36.74 -45.99 41.63
CA ILE A 176 36.78 -47.28 42.32
C ILE A 176 37.55 -48.26 41.43
N PRO A 177 38.79 -48.66 41.78
CA PRO A 177 39.48 -49.68 41.03
C PRO A 177 38.72 -50.99 41.24
N GLY A 178 38.43 -51.70 40.15
CA GLY A 178 38.07 -53.11 40.23
C GLY A 178 39.15 -53.85 41.01
N GLY A 179 38.87 -54.14 42.28
CA GLY A 179 39.85 -54.64 43.24
C GLY A 179 39.17 -55.57 44.23
N GLY A 180 38.87 -56.78 43.77
CA GLY A 180 38.31 -57.83 44.61
C GLY A 180 37.93 -59.06 43.79
N VAL A 181 38.94 -59.72 43.22
CA VAL A 181 38.80 -61.10 42.73
C VAL A 181 38.18 -61.93 43.84
N ALA A 182 36.99 -62.48 43.58
CA ALA A 182 36.37 -63.48 44.42
C ALA A 182 37.33 -64.66 44.55
N LYS A 183 37.82 -64.93 45.76
CA LYS A 183 38.55 -66.14 46.09
C LYS A 183 37.56 -67.17 46.60
N VAL A 184 37.50 -68.28 45.87
CA VAL A 184 36.77 -69.51 46.17
C VAL A 184 37.39 -70.18 47.39
N GLU A 185 36.56 -70.50 48.38
CA GLU A 185 36.64 -71.72 49.22
C GLU A 185 35.23 -72.10 49.70
#